data_AF-A0A537ZN88-F1
#
_entry.id   AF-A0A537ZN88-F1
#
_cell.length_a   1.000
_cell.length_b   1.000
_cell.length_c   1.000
_cell.angle_alpha   90.00
_cell.angle_beta   90.00
_cell.angle_gamma   90.00
#
_symmetry.space_group_name_H-M   'P 1'
#
loop_
_entity.id
_entity.type
_entity.pdbx_description
1 polymer ?
#
loop_
_entity_poly.entity_id
_entity_poly.type
_entity_poly.pdbx_seq_one_letter_code
_entity_poly.pdbx_strand_id
1 'polypeptide(L)'
;MDNALAAVAESLRRVADVLDAIAAQPVATPPPVSPAVTTWRERLWTCDPATRLGVRELCEATGRPRSWVYRAIRRNGTSPPLPHRKLDSVLTFTAGEVRQWITEHEEVQVRGRTAPLVVGRGRP
;
A
#
# COMPACT_ATOMS: atom_id res chain seq x y z
N MET A 1 -11.56 20.71 -64.86
CA MET A 1 -12.07 19.72 -63.89
C MET A 1 -10.92 19.12 -63.07
N ASP A 2 -9.70 19.15 -63.59
CA ASP A 2 -8.50 18.51 -63.02
C ASP A 2 -7.98 19.15 -61.73
N ASN A 3 -8.19 20.46 -61.54
CA ASN A 3 -7.73 21.19 -60.35
C ASN A 3 -8.49 20.78 -59.08
N ALA A 4 -9.80 20.52 -59.19
CA ALA A 4 -10.63 20.10 -58.05
C ALA A 4 -10.26 18.68 -57.58
N LEU A 5 -9.99 17.77 -58.51
CA LEU A 5 -9.56 16.41 -58.19
C LEU A 5 -8.17 16.40 -57.52
N ALA A 6 -7.25 17.23 -58.01
CA ALA A 6 -5.93 17.38 -57.42
C ALA A 6 -5.98 17.94 -55.99
N ALA A 7 -6.86 18.93 -55.74
CA ALA A 7 -7.06 19.48 -54.40
C ALA A 7 -7.61 18.43 -53.42
N VAL A 8 -8.59 17.62 -53.85
CA VAL A 8 -9.14 16.54 -53.02
C VAL A 8 -8.10 15.46 -52.73
N ALA A 9 -7.31 15.07 -53.72
CA ALA A 9 -6.23 14.10 -53.54
C ALA A 9 -5.18 14.57 -52.53
N GLU A 10 -4.83 15.86 -52.55
CA GLU A 10 -3.90 16.46 -51.60
C GLU A 10 -4.48 16.55 -50.19
N SER A 11 -5.77 16.89 -50.06
CA SER A 11 -6.46 16.84 -48.76
C SER A 11 -6.48 15.43 -48.17
N LEU A 12 -6.73 14.40 -48.98
CA LEU A 12 -6.74 13.01 -48.52
C LEU A 12 -5.35 12.54 -48.09
N ARG A 13 -4.29 12.98 -48.78
CA ARG A 13 -2.91 12.68 -48.39
C ARG A 13 -2.58 13.27 -47.03
N ARG A 14 -2.95 14.53 -46.77
CA ARG A 14 -2.74 15.16 -45.46
C ARG A 14 -3.50 14.45 -44.34
N VAL A 15 -4.71 13.98 -44.61
CA VAL A 15 -5.47 13.21 -43.61
C VAL A 15 -4.76 11.88 -43.31
N ALA A 16 -4.25 11.19 -44.33
CA ALA A 16 -3.48 9.96 -44.14
C ALA A 16 -2.22 10.21 -43.29
N ASP A 17 -1.46 11.26 -43.60
CA ASP A 17 -0.25 11.62 -42.83
C ASP A 17 -0.56 11.92 -41.36
N VAL A 18 -1.69 12.58 -41.08
CA VAL A 18 -2.14 12.86 -39.70
C VAL A 18 -2.52 11.55 -38.98
N LEU A 19 -3.20 10.63 -39.67
CA LEU A 19 -3.59 9.35 -39.08
C LEU A 19 -2.37 8.48 -38.77
N ASP A 20 -1.38 8.44 -39.67
CA ASP A 20 -0.13 7.72 -39.44
C ASP A 20 0.66 8.33 -38.29
N ALA A 21 0.68 9.66 -38.17
CA ALA A 21 1.31 10.35 -37.05
C ALA A 21 0.62 10.03 -35.70
N ILE A 22 -0.71 9.88 -35.68
CA ILE A 22 -1.46 9.46 -34.49
C ILE A 22 -1.17 8.00 -34.15
N ALA A 23 -1.16 7.11 -35.16
CA ALA A 23 -0.89 5.69 -34.97
C ALA A 23 0.55 5.42 -34.50
N ALA A 24 1.51 6.26 -34.91
CA ALA A 24 2.90 6.19 -34.48
C ALA A 24 3.14 6.75 -33.07
N GLN A 25 2.14 7.36 -32.42
CA GLN A 25 2.29 7.82 -31.04
C GLN A 25 2.46 6.61 -30.12
N PRO A 26 3.46 6.62 -29.23
CA PRO A 26 3.63 5.55 -28.26
C PRO A 26 2.39 5.49 -27.38
N VAL A 27 1.65 4.39 -27.45
CA VAL A 27 0.55 4.11 -26.54
C VAL A 27 1.15 4.05 -25.14
N ALA A 28 0.85 5.06 -24.32
CA ALA A 28 1.22 5.05 -22.92
C ALA A 28 0.62 3.78 -22.31
N THR A 29 1.47 2.83 -21.94
CA THR A 29 1.02 1.63 -21.24
C THR A 29 0.38 2.13 -19.95
N PRO A 30 -0.93 1.90 -19.73
CA PRO A 30 -1.55 2.34 -18.49
C PRO A 30 -0.79 1.68 -17.34
N PRO A 31 -0.51 2.42 -16.25
CA PRO A 31 0.18 1.83 -15.12
C PRO A 31 -0.60 0.58 -14.65
N PRO A 32 0.09 -0.48 -14.22
CA PRO A 32 -0.56 -1.66 -13.72
C PRO A 32 -1.54 -1.25 -12.62
N VAL A 33 -2.83 -1.55 -12.83
CA VAL A 33 -3.89 -1.26 -11.86
C VAL A 33 -3.69 -2.22 -10.70
N SER A 34 -3.06 -1.75 -9.63
CA SER A 34 -3.02 -2.50 -8.37
C SER A 34 -4.46 -2.72 -7.88
N PRO A 35 -4.83 -3.92 -7.43
CA PRO A 35 -6.15 -4.16 -6.88
C PRO A 35 -6.43 -3.17 -5.73
N ALA A 36 -7.65 -2.65 -5.69
CA ALA A 36 -8.04 -1.72 -4.65
C ALA A 36 -7.95 -2.40 -3.28
N VAL A 37 -7.00 -1.95 -2.45
CA VAL A 37 -6.83 -2.43 -1.08
C VAL A 37 -8.13 -2.19 -0.32
N THR A 38 -8.84 -3.26 0.00
CA THR A 38 -10.21 -3.16 0.53
C THR A 38 -10.25 -3.22 2.06
N THR A 39 -9.22 -3.79 2.69
CA THR A 39 -9.21 -4.06 4.14
C THR A 39 -8.02 -3.42 4.84
N TRP A 40 -8.16 -3.17 6.15
CA TRP A 40 -7.06 -2.66 6.97
C TRP A 40 -5.91 -3.64 7.15
N ARG A 41 -6.12 -4.94 6.90
CA ARG A 41 -5.05 -5.94 6.96
C ARG A 41 -3.96 -5.64 5.93
N GLU A 42 -4.36 -5.33 4.71
CA GLU A 42 -3.45 -4.93 3.63
C GLU A 42 -3.08 -3.45 3.74
N ARG A 43 -4.06 -2.58 4.05
CA ARG A 43 -3.85 -1.13 4.13
C ARG A 43 -2.85 -0.75 5.20
N LEU A 44 -2.78 -1.51 6.31
CA LEU A 44 -1.78 -1.28 7.34
C LEU A 44 -0.38 -1.30 6.76
N TRP A 45 -0.07 -2.07 5.71
CA TRP A 45 1.28 -2.19 5.14
C TRP A 45 1.55 -1.23 3.98
N THR A 46 0.50 -0.80 3.27
CA THR A 46 0.63 0.00 2.04
C THR A 46 0.37 1.49 2.24
N CYS A 47 -0.31 1.90 3.33
CA CYS A 47 -0.58 3.32 3.56
C CYS A 47 0.68 4.11 3.93
N ASP A 48 0.57 5.45 3.95
CA ASP A 48 1.63 6.31 4.45
C ASP A 48 1.96 5.97 5.92
N PRO A 49 3.26 5.87 6.31
CA PRO A 49 3.64 5.49 7.67
C PRO A 49 3.13 6.45 8.75
N ALA A 50 2.87 7.73 8.44
CA ALA A 50 2.28 8.71 9.35
C ALA A 50 0.75 8.59 9.48
N THR A 51 0.11 7.72 8.69
CA THR A 51 -1.34 7.45 8.78
C THR A 51 -1.72 7.07 10.20
N ARG A 52 -2.78 7.70 10.70
CA ARG A 52 -3.33 7.44 12.03
C ARG A 52 -4.41 6.38 11.98
N LEU A 53 -4.36 5.44 12.91
CA LEU A 53 -5.35 4.38 13.10
C LEU A 53 -6.03 4.54 14.46
N GLY A 54 -7.32 4.25 14.50
CA GLY A 54 -8.05 4.03 15.74
C GLY A 54 -8.02 2.54 16.13
N VAL A 55 -8.65 2.24 17.27
CA VAL A 55 -8.74 0.87 17.79
C VAL A 55 -9.46 -0.05 16.81
N ARG A 56 -10.49 0.43 16.10
CA ARG A 56 -11.26 -0.40 15.16
C ARG A 56 -10.41 -0.82 13.96
N GLU A 57 -9.73 0.14 13.34
CA GLU A 57 -8.84 -0.10 12.21
C GLU A 57 -7.70 -1.05 12.60
N LEU A 58 -7.14 -0.89 13.80
CA LEU A 58 -6.10 -1.78 14.33
C LEU A 58 -6.62 -3.21 14.59
N CYS A 59 -7.84 -3.36 15.10
CA CYS A 59 -8.45 -4.68 15.29
C CYS A 59 -8.65 -5.39 13.95
N GLU A 60 -9.11 -4.68 12.93
CA GLU A 60 -9.27 -5.21 11.58
C GLU A 60 -7.91 -5.59 10.97
N ALA A 61 -6.92 -4.70 11.08
CA ALA A 61 -5.59 -4.92 10.56
C ALA A 61 -4.92 -6.17 11.13
N THR A 62 -5.04 -6.36 12.45
CA THR A 62 -4.40 -7.47 13.18
C THR A 62 -5.26 -8.72 13.24
N GLY A 63 -6.56 -8.63 12.92
CA GLY A 63 -7.53 -9.70 13.16
C GLY A 63 -7.72 -10.03 14.65
N ARG A 64 -7.35 -9.13 15.57
CA ARG A 64 -7.41 -9.33 17.01
C ARG A 64 -8.59 -8.56 17.63
N PRO A 65 -9.17 -9.05 18.74
CA PRO A 65 -10.26 -8.34 19.42
C PRO A 65 -9.76 -7.10 20.17
N ARG A 66 -10.68 -6.17 20.51
CA ARG A 66 -10.35 -4.93 21.25
C ARG A 66 -9.65 -5.21 22.58
N SER A 67 -10.03 -6.28 23.28
CA SER A 67 -9.40 -6.68 24.55
C SER A 67 -7.91 -6.99 24.40
N TRP A 68 -7.49 -7.52 23.25
CA TRP A 68 -6.08 -7.71 22.92
C TRP A 68 -5.38 -6.37 22.76
N VAL A 69 -5.97 -5.41 22.05
CA VAL A 69 -5.38 -4.05 21.87
C VAL A 69 -5.14 -3.38 23.23
N TYR A 70 -6.14 -3.39 24.12
CA TYR A 70 -5.99 -2.80 25.45
C TYR A 70 -4.95 -3.51 26.33
N ARG A 71 -4.73 -4.82 26.10
CA ARG A 71 -3.64 -5.56 26.74
C ARG A 71 -2.28 -5.22 26.14
N ALA A 72 -2.21 -5.07 24.82
CA ALA A 72 -0.98 -4.78 24.08
C ALA A 72 -0.42 -3.39 24.36
N ILE A 73 -1.29 -2.38 24.59
CA ILE A 73 -0.85 -1.03 25.00
C ILE A 73 -0.41 -0.96 26.47
N ARG A 74 -0.73 -1.98 27.27
CA ARG A 74 -0.21 -2.13 28.63
C ARG A 74 1.06 -2.97 28.56
N ARG A 75 1.98 -2.75 29.50
CA ARG A 75 3.13 -3.64 29.64
C ARG A 75 2.59 -5.03 30.01
N ASN A 76 2.82 -6.02 29.15
CA ASN A 76 2.37 -7.39 29.34
C ASN A 76 3.57 -8.33 29.26
N GLY A 77 4.10 -8.74 30.41
CA GLY A 77 5.30 -9.56 30.48
C GLY A 77 6.54 -8.82 29.97
N THR A 78 7.33 -9.50 29.13
CA THR A 78 8.64 -9.06 28.64
C THR A 78 8.57 -8.13 27.43
N SER A 79 7.45 -8.12 26.69
CA SER A 79 7.32 -7.31 25.48
C SER A 79 7.00 -5.84 25.83
N PRO A 80 7.67 -4.87 25.20
CA PRO A 80 7.28 -3.47 25.30
C PRO A 80 5.84 -3.25 24.80
N PRO A 81 5.12 -2.29 25.40
CA PRO A 81 3.76 -1.97 24.99
C PRO A 81 3.72 -1.45 23.55
N LEU A 82 2.61 -1.71 22.86
CA LEU A 82 2.32 -1.17 21.54
C LEU A 82 2.34 0.38 21.59
N PRO A 83 3.12 1.05 20.72
CA PRO A 83 3.19 2.51 20.68
C PRO A 83 1.81 3.12 20.41
N HIS A 84 1.40 4.05 21.26
CA HIS A 84 0.10 4.71 21.15
C HIS A 84 0.17 6.14 21.66
N ARG A 85 -0.75 6.96 21.17
CA ARG A 85 -0.96 8.34 21.60
C ARG A 85 -2.42 8.50 22.04
N LYS A 86 -2.68 9.50 22.88
CA LYS A 86 -4.04 9.95 23.20
C LYS A 86 -4.29 11.30 22.55
N LEU A 87 -5.38 11.41 21.82
CA LEU A 87 -5.90 12.66 21.26
C LEU A 87 -7.36 12.76 21.71
N ASP A 88 -7.70 13.78 22.49
CA ASP A 88 -9.06 13.99 23.02
C ASP A 88 -9.68 12.74 23.65
N SER A 89 -8.91 12.05 24.50
CA SER A 89 -9.30 10.77 25.13
C SER A 89 -9.48 9.57 24.19
N VAL A 90 -9.21 9.73 22.89
CA VAL A 90 -9.21 8.66 21.89
C VAL A 90 -7.80 8.10 21.71
N LEU A 91 -7.69 6.76 21.75
CA LEU A 91 -6.44 6.07 21.44
C LEU A 91 -6.16 6.13 19.94
N THR A 92 -4.98 6.61 19.60
CA THR A 92 -4.50 6.74 18.23
C THR A 92 -3.16 6.04 18.08
N PHE A 93 -2.98 5.36 16.95
CA PHE A 93 -1.77 4.64 16.58
C PHE A 93 -1.23 5.17 15.27
N THR A 94 0.08 5.13 15.07
CA THR A 94 0.70 5.50 13.80
C THR A 94 1.10 4.24 13.04
N ALA A 95 0.74 4.16 11.76
CA ALA A 95 0.93 2.96 10.94
C ALA A 95 2.38 2.45 10.96
N GLY A 96 3.35 3.35 10.80
CA GLY A 96 4.78 3.00 10.79
C GLY A 96 5.24 2.37 12.12
N GLU A 97 4.81 2.93 13.25
CA GLU A 97 5.15 2.41 14.58
C GLU A 97 4.50 1.05 14.84
N VAL A 98 3.25 0.88 14.40
CA VAL A 98 2.54 -0.42 14.49
C VAL A 98 3.23 -1.48 13.65
N ARG A 99 3.61 -1.17 12.39
CA ARG A 99 4.36 -2.08 11.52
C ARG A 99 5.65 -2.52 12.18
N GLN A 100 6.44 -1.56 12.66
CA GLN A 100 7.71 -1.83 13.31
C GLN A 100 7.54 -2.74 14.53
N TRP A 101 6.58 -2.41 15.40
CA TRP A 101 6.31 -3.21 16.58
C TRP A 101 5.88 -4.64 16.22
N ILE A 102 5.02 -4.82 15.21
CA ILE A 102 4.61 -6.16 14.73
C ILE A 102 5.84 -6.94 14.26
N THR A 103 6.67 -6.35 13.40
CA THR A 103 7.88 -7.01 12.85
C THR A 103 8.87 -7.41 13.94
N GLU A 104 9.07 -6.57 14.96
CA GLU A 104 10.00 -6.85 16.05
C GLU A 104 9.52 -7.95 17.01
N HIS A 105 8.20 -8.15 17.11
CA HIS A 105 7.57 -9.06 18.07
C HIS A 105 6.91 -10.26 17.38
N GLU A 106 7.12 -10.43 16.08
CA GLU A 106 6.66 -11.59 15.34
C GLU A 106 7.53 -12.81 15.69
N GLU A 107 6.89 -13.86 16.20
CA GLU A 107 7.55 -15.13 16.51
C GLU A 107 7.38 -16.09 15.34
N VAL A 108 8.48 -16.65 14.83
CA VAL A 108 8.42 -17.69 13.80
C VAL A 108 8.12 -19.02 14.47
N GLN A 109 6.99 -19.61 14.09
CA GLN A 109 6.65 -20.98 14.48
C GLN A 109 7.44 -21.96 13.63
N VAL A 110 8.49 -22.56 14.20
CA VAL A 110 9.20 -23.70 13.60
C VAL A 110 8.61 -24.98 14.20
N ARG A 111 8.39 -26.03 13.40
CA ARG A 111 7.78 -27.29 13.90
C ARG A 111 8.46 -27.76 15.20
N GLY A 112 7.72 -27.72 16.30
CA GLY A 112 8.16 -28.17 17.62
C GLY A 112 8.77 -27.12 18.55
N ARG A 113 9.04 -25.87 18.09
CA ARG A 113 9.52 -24.76 18.94
C ARG A 113 9.15 -23.37 18.39
N THR A 114 8.75 -22.46 19.27
CA THR A 114 8.63 -21.03 18.96
C THR A 114 9.97 -20.33 19.13
N ALA A 115 10.42 -19.55 18.14
CA ALA A 115 11.61 -18.71 18.25
C ALA A 115 11.31 -17.27 17.75
N PRO A 116 11.86 -16.23 18.40
CA PRO A 116 11.76 -14.86 17.90
C PRO A 116 12.37 -14.73 16.49
N LEU A 117 11.76 -13.92 15.62
CA LEU A 117 12.35 -13.63 14.31
C LEU A 117 13.59 -12.73 14.49
N VAL A 118 14.78 -13.29 14.31
CA VAL A 118 16.03 -12.50 14.23
C VAL A 118 16.30 -12.18 12.77
N VAL A 119 15.97 -10.96 12.33
CA VAL A 119 16.33 -10.48 10.98
C VAL A 119 17.82 -10.16 10.97
N GLY A 120 18.64 -11.12 10.54
CA GLY A 120 20.05 -10.89 10.29
C GLY A 120 20.23 -9.87 9.17
N ARG A 121 20.67 -8.65 9.50
CA ARG A 121 21.19 -7.71 8.51
C ARG A 121 22.49 -8.29 7.94
N GLY A 122 22.38 -9.02 6.82
CA GLY A 122 23.54 -9.40 6.03
C GLY A 122 24.33 -8.14 5.67
N ARG A 123 25.55 -8.05 6.20
CA ARG A 123 26.55 -7.05 5.78
C ARG A 123 27.03 -7.45 4.37
N PRO A 124 27.28 -6.49 3.46
CA PRO A 124 27.74 -6.76 2.09
C PRO A 124 29.00 -7.61 2.02
#